data_AF-A0A2E9DZK3-F1
#
_entry.id   AF-A0A2E9DZK3-F1
#
_cell.length_a   1.000
_cell.length_b   1.000
_cell.length_c   1.000
_cell.angle_alpha   90.00
_cell.angle_beta   90.00
_cell.angle_gamma   90.00
#
_symmetry.space_group_name_H-M   'P 1'
#
loop_
_entity.id
_entity.type
_entity.pdbx_description
1 polymer ?
#
loop_
_entity_poly.entity_id
_entity_poly.type
_entity_poly.pdbx_seq_one_letter_code
_entity_poly.pdbx_strand_id
1 'polypeptide(L)'
;MVWQQRIFMKLKVKRSDIMSAKKTYDEAVIRLEEIVSLLERGGRGLDETLQLYEEGAKLLKQCQEDLKSAEGKLNELRLEDIEKELSKD
;
A
#
# COMPACT_ATOMS: atom_id res chain seq x y z
N MET A 1 -19.71 -31.55 12.93
CA MET A 1 -20.11 -30.59 11.89
C MET A 1 -19.92 -29.11 12.28
N VAL A 2 -19.82 -28.75 13.57
CA VAL A 2 -19.49 -27.38 14.03
C VAL A 2 -18.00 -27.00 13.80
N TRP A 3 -17.12 -28.00 13.68
CA TRP A 3 -15.68 -27.82 13.51
C TRP A 3 -15.30 -27.26 12.12
N GLN A 4 -16.00 -27.71 11.07
CA GLN A 4 -15.85 -27.19 9.71
C GLN A 4 -16.34 -25.73 9.62
N GLN A 5 -17.45 -25.36 10.27
CA GLN A 5 -17.92 -23.97 10.31
C GLN A 5 -16.99 -23.03 11.11
N ARG A 6 -16.39 -23.49 12.22
CA ARG A 6 -15.40 -22.70 12.98
C ARG A 6 -14.09 -22.50 12.23
N ILE A 7 -13.63 -23.52 11.50
CA ILE A 7 -12.47 -23.40 10.60
C ILE A 7 -12.81 -22.49 9.42
N PHE A 8 -14.01 -22.63 8.85
CA PHE A 8 -14.49 -21.79 7.75
C PHE A 8 -14.65 -20.32 8.18
N MET A 9 -15.15 -20.04 9.39
CA MET A 9 -15.17 -18.68 9.96
C MET A 9 -13.76 -18.14 10.26
N LYS A 10 -12.86 -18.96 10.80
CA LYS A 10 -11.44 -18.57 11.00
C LYS A 10 -10.69 -18.36 9.67
N LEU A 11 -11.03 -19.08 8.61
CA LEU A 11 -10.46 -18.89 7.27
C LEU A 11 -11.06 -17.67 6.56
N LYS A 12 -12.37 -17.41 6.73
CA LYS A 12 -13.08 -16.29 6.08
C LYS A 12 -12.65 -14.93 6.65
N VAL A 13 -12.28 -14.89 7.94
CA VAL A 13 -11.71 -13.70 8.60
C VAL A 13 -10.27 -13.43 8.14
N LYS A 14 -9.48 -14.46 7.80
CA LYS A 14 -8.04 -14.29 7.51
C LYS A 14 -7.72 -13.69 6.14
N ARG A 15 -8.73 -13.54 5.27
CA ARG A 15 -8.61 -12.88 3.95
C ARG A 15 -9.11 -11.43 3.95
N SER A 16 -9.89 -11.03 4.96
CA SER A 16 -10.59 -9.73 4.98
C SER A 16 -9.81 -8.58 5.63
N ASP A 17 -8.67 -8.84 6.28
CA ASP A 17 -7.93 -7.81 7.01
C ASP A 17 -7.01 -6.92 6.13
N ILE A 18 -7.09 -7.03 4.79
CA ILE A 18 -6.39 -6.14 3.84
C ILE A 18 -7.31 -5.04 3.30
N MET A 19 -8.61 -5.07 3.60
CA MET A 19 -9.51 -3.96 3.28
C MET A 19 -9.54 -2.92 4.42
N SER A 20 -8.37 -2.37 4.73
CA SER A 20 -8.31 -1.05 5.36
C SER A 20 -8.80 -0.04 4.32
N ALA A 21 -9.46 1.03 4.75
CA ALA A 21 -9.93 2.13 3.90
C ALA A 21 -8.78 2.96 3.26
N LYS A 22 -7.62 2.33 3.05
CA LYS A 22 -6.42 2.86 2.42
C LYS A 22 -6.51 2.50 0.93
N LYS A 23 -6.38 3.49 0.04
CA LYS A 23 -6.33 3.26 -1.42
C LYS A 23 -5.23 2.26 -1.74
N THR A 24 -5.38 1.46 -2.77
CA THR A 24 -4.27 0.63 -3.28
C THR A 24 -3.14 1.53 -3.81
N TYR A 25 -1.93 0.97 -3.96
CA TYR A 25 -0.79 1.73 -4.47
C TYR A 25 -1.08 2.37 -5.84
N ASP A 26 -1.64 1.58 -6.77
CA ASP A 26 -1.96 2.06 -8.13
C ASP A 26 -3.01 3.17 -8.10
N GLU A 27 -4.07 3.02 -7.29
CA GLU A 27 -5.09 4.06 -7.12
C GLU A 27 -4.52 5.33 -6.47
N ALA A 28 -3.57 5.20 -5.54
CA ALA A 28 -2.91 6.33 -4.90
C ALA A 28 -2.04 7.10 -5.90
N VAL A 29 -1.31 6.39 -6.76
CA VAL A 29 -0.48 6.99 -7.83
C VAL A 29 -1.35 7.70 -8.85
N ILE A 30 -2.41 7.07 -9.35
CA ILE A 30 -3.34 7.70 -10.31
C ILE A 30 -3.91 9.00 -9.73
N ARG A 31 -4.35 8.97 -8.46
CA ARG A 31 -4.86 10.17 -7.80
C ARG A 31 -3.79 11.25 -7.64
N LEU A 32 -2.55 10.86 -7.33
CA LEU A 32 -1.44 11.80 -7.20
C LEU A 32 -1.15 12.50 -8.53
N GLU A 33 -1.16 11.77 -9.65
CA GLU A 33 -1.02 12.34 -11.00
C GLU A 33 -2.13 13.34 -11.33
N GLU A 34 -3.38 13.01 -11.00
CA GLU A 34 -4.51 13.94 -11.14
C GLU A 34 -4.28 15.22 -10.34
N ILE A 35 -3.87 15.11 -9.07
CA ILE A 35 -3.61 16.25 -8.19
C ILE A 35 -2.50 17.14 -8.77
N VAL A 36 -1.40 16.55 -9.24
CA VAL A 36 -0.30 17.28 -9.88
C VAL A 36 -0.83 18.04 -11.09
N SER A 37 -1.57 17.37 -11.98
CA SER A 37 -2.17 18.01 -13.15
C SER A 37 -3.09 19.18 -12.79
N LEU A 38 -3.88 19.03 -11.72
CA LEU A 38 -4.77 20.08 -11.23
C LEU A 38 -4.01 21.28 -10.64
N LEU A 39 -2.91 21.04 -9.94
CA LEU A 39 -2.06 22.08 -9.37
C LEU A 39 -1.29 22.83 -10.47
N GLU A 40 -0.75 22.11 -11.46
CA GLU A 40 -0.02 22.69 -12.60
C GLU A 40 -0.90 23.56 -13.50
N ARG A 41 -2.15 23.12 -13.74
CA ARG A 41 -3.13 23.90 -14.49
C ARG A 41 -3.46 25.23 -13.79
N GLY A 42 -3.41 25.26 -12.46
CA GLY A 42 -3.83 26.40 -11.66
C GLY A 42 -5.31 26.77 -11.89
N GLY A 43 -5.65 28.03 -11.63
CA GLY A 43 -7.03 28.54 -11.77
C GLY A 43 -7.97 28.09 -10.65
N ARG A 44 -7.43 27.59 -9.55
CA ARG A 44 -8.16 27.18 -8.35
C ARG A 44 -7.99 28.21 -7.24
N GLY A 45 -8.95 28.25 -6.32
CA GLY A 45 -8.87 29.11 -5.13
C GLY A 45 -7.75 28.65 -4.19
N LEU A 46 -7.32 29.53 -3.28
CA LEU A 46 -6.27 29.22 -2.29
C LEU A 46 -6.64 28.00 -1.44
N ASP A 47 -7.86 27.97 -0.90
CA ASP A 47 -8.32 26.87 -0.03
C ASP A 47 -8.32 25.52 -0.76
N GLU A 48 -8.81 25.49 -2.00
CA GLU A 48 -8.79 24.28 -2.82
C GLU A 48 -7.37 23.84 -3.16
N THR A 49 -6.47 24.80 -3.44
CA THR A 49 -5.06 24.52 -3.72
C THR A 49 -4.38 23.91 -2.49
N LEU A 50 -4.66 24.41 -1.28
CA LEU A 50 -4.15 23.86 -0.04
C LEU A 50 -4.67 22.44 0.22
N GLN A 51 -5.96 22.19 -0.03
CA GLN A 51 -6.54 20.86 0.09
C GLN A 51 -5.91 19.84 -0.85
N LEU A 52 -5.71 20.22 -2.13
CA LEU A 52 -5.03 19.38 -3.12
C LEU A 52 -3.60 19.05 -2.70
N TYR A 53 -2.86 20.04 -2.17
CA TYR A 53 -1.51 19.83 -1.68
C TYR A 53 -1.47 18.87 -0.49
N GLU A 54 -2.35 19.05 0.50
CA GLU A 54 -2.43 18.16 1.66
C GLU A 54 -2.80 16.71 1.27
N GLU A 55 -3.74 16.55 0.34
CA GLU A 55 -4.10 15.23 -0.19
C GLU A 55 -2.89 14.59 -0.91
N GLY A 56 -2.23 15.34 -1.79
CA GLY A 56 -1.06 14.88 -2.52
C GLY A 56 0.09 14.46 -1.58
N ALA A 57 0.36 15.24 -0.54
CA ALA A 57 1.39 14.93 0.45
C ALA A 57 1.08 13.62 1.22
N LYS A 58 -0.19 13.38 1.56
CA LYS A 58 -0.61 12.13 2.23
C LYS A 58 -0.45 10.93 1.29
N LEU A 59 -0.85 11.06 0.03
CA LEU A 59 -0.71 10.00 -0.97
C LEU A 59 0.76 9.67 -1.26
N LEU A 60 1.60 10.70 -1.41
CA LEU A 60 3.04 10.50 -1.61
C LEU A 60 3.67 9.73 -0.46
N LYS A 61 3.36 10.12 0.78
CA LYS A 61 3.85 9.42 1.98
C LYS A 61 3.38 7.96 1.99
N GLN A 62 2.11 7.71 1.65
CA GLN A 62 1.60 6.36 1.52
C GLN A 62 2.39 5.54 0.49
N CYS A 63 2.60 6.07 -0.72
CA CYS A 63 3.32 5.34 -1.77
C CYS A 63 4.75 5.00 -1.34
N GLN A 64 5.43 5.91 -0.63
CA GLN A 64 6.77 5.67 -0.08
C GLN A 64 6.79 4.54 0.97
N GLU A 65 5.79 4.51 1.86
CA GLU A 65 5.65 3.43 2.84
C GLU A 65 5.38 2.08 2.17
N ASP A 66 4.52 2.06 1.16
CA ASP A 66 4.16 0.85 0.42
C ASP A 66 5.39 0.30 -0.33
N LEU A 67 6.18 1.15 -0.99
CA LEU A 67 7.45 0.78 -1.63
C LEU A 67 8.47 0.25 -0.62
N LYS A 68 8.65 0.94 0.51
CA LYS A 68 9.58 0.50 1.56
C LYS A 68 9.19 -0.88 2.12
N SER A 69 7.89 -1.14 2.26
CA SER A 69 7.40 -2.46 2.68
C SER A 69 7.72 -3.54 1.64
N ALA A 70 7.54 -3.23 0.36
CA ALA A 70 7.87 -4.16 -0.73
C ALA A 70 9.38 -4.47 -0.79
N GLU A 71 10.23 -3.45 -0.65
CA GLU A 71 11.69 -3.61 -0.58
C GLU A 71 12.12 -4.46 0.62
N GLY A 72 11.51 -4.26 1.79
CA GLY A 72 11.76 -5.06 2.98
C GLY A 72 11.50 -6.55 2.75
N LYS A 73 10.33 -6.89 2.18
CA LYS A 73 9.97 -8.26 1.84
C LYS A 73 10.91 -8.89 0.82
N LEU A 74 11.34 -8.13 -0.17
CA LEU A 74 12.31 -8.61 -1.17
C LEU A 74 13.65 -8.94 -0.53
N ASN A 75 14.11 -8.12 0.42
CA ASN A 75 15.34 -8.36 1.15
C ASN A 75 15.26 -9.61 2.05
N GLU A 76 14.13 -9.82 2.74
CA GLU A 76 13.90 -11.04 3.55
C GLU A 76 13.98 -12.29 2.68
N LEU A 77 13.27 -12.31 1.54
CA LEU A 77 13.31 -13.43 0.60
C LEU A 77 14.73 -13.73 0.11
N ARG A 78 15.51 -12.68 -0.22
CA ARG A 78 16.90 -12.84 -0.64
C ARG A 78 17.79 -13.42 0.45
N LEU A 79 17.58 -13.02 1.71
CA LEU A 79 18.34 -13.56 2.85
C LEU A 79 18.02 -15.04 3.06
N GLU A 80 16.75 -15.43 3.03
CA GLU A 80 16.33 -16.84 3.13
C GLU A 80 16.95 -17.72 2.05
N ASP A 81 17.07 -17.21 0.82
CA ASP A 81 17.69 -17.94 -0.28
C ASP A 81 19.21 -18.11 -0.08
N ILE A 82 19.89 -17.08 0.44
CA ILE A 82 21.32 -17.15 0.77
C ILE A 82 21.59 -18.14 1.91
N GLU A 83 20.77 -18.13 2.96
CA GLU A 83 20.89 -19.07 4.10
C GLU A 83 20.72 -20.52 3.67
N LYS A 84 19.79 -20.80 2.76
CA LYS A 84 19.60 -22.15 2.19
C LYS A 84 20.83 -22.63 1.44
N GLU A 85 21.47 -21.77 0.65
CA GLU A 85 22.69 -22.14 -0.08
C GLU A 85 23.88 -22.37 0.88
N LEU A 86 24.03 -21.56 1.92
CA LEU A 86 25.07 -21.75 2.95
C LEU A 86 24.88 -23.02 3.81
N SER A 87 23.65 -23.54 3.91
CA SER A 87 23.34 -24.75 4.69
C SER A 87 23.54 -26.07 3.94
N LYS A 88 23.92 -26.02 2.64
CA LYS A 88 24.10 -27.19 1.78
C LYS A 88 25.55 -27.69 1.70
N ASP A 89 26.50 -26.96 2.27
CA ASP A 89 27.91 -27.35 2.43
C ASP A 89 28.15 -27.97 3.82
#